data_AF-A0A9W9EG07-F1
#
_entry.id   AF-A0A9W9EG07-F1
#
_cell.length_a   1.000
_cell.length_b   1.000
_cell.length_c   1.000
_cell.angle_alpha   90.00
_cell.angle_beta   90.00
_cell.angle_gamma   90.00
#
_symmetry.space_group_name_H-M   'P 1'
#
loop_
_entity.id
_entity.type
_entity.pdbx_description
1 polymer ?
#
loop_
_entity_poly.entity_id
_entity_poly.type
_entity_poly.pdbx_seq_one_letter_code
_entity_poly.pdbx_strand_id
1 'polypeptide(L)'
;MAYKGHCNCENIHITLPQQPPSSVLCHCDNCKRAGAAFSVNYFIPEAEMTIEDPSSTMKIFNDSKTASGNTIERHFCSTCGSAIYSRTPKAPGKVFLKATLFNDVSPSGSEVFASKRLEL
;
A
#
# COMPACT_ATOMS: atom_id res chain seq x y z
N MET A 1 12.59 14.05 -10.52
CA MET A 1 13.35 13.78 -9.29
C MET A 1 12.84 12.48 -8.70
N ALA A 2 13.68 11.69 -8.02
CA ALA A 2 13.24 10.45 -7.41
C ALA A 2 12.15 10.73 -6.36
N TYR A 3 11.08 9.93 -6.36
CA TYR A 3 9.94 10.11 -5.48
C TYR A 3 10.11 9.20 -4.27
N LYS A 4 10.18 9.78 -3.07
CA LYS A 4 10.62 9.11 -1.85
C LYS A 4 9.56 9.14 -0.77
N GLY A 5 9.40 8.02 -0.08
CA GLY A 5 8.50 7.86 1.04
C GLY A 5 9.13 6.99 2.12
N HIS A 6 8.50 6.94 3.28
CA HIS A 6 9.00 6.17 4.41
C HIS A 6 7.85 5.73 5.32
N CYS A 7 8.10 4.70 6.14
CA CYS A 7 7.20 4.38 7.25
C CYS A 7 7.29 5.45 8.35
N ASN A 8 6.33 5.45 9.28
CA ASN A 8 6.24 6.50 10.31
C ASN A 8 7.48 6.62 11.21
N CYS A 9 8.19 5.52 11.47
CA CYS A 9 9.43 5.53 12.25
C CYS A 9 10.71 5.57 11.40
N GLU A 10 10.58 5.77 10.09
CA GLU A 10 11.70 5.90 9.14
C GLU A 10 12.62 4.67 9.02
N ASN A 11 12.29 3.52 9.63
CA ASN A 11 13.10 2.30 9.47
C ASN A 11 13.00 1.69 8.06
N ILE A 12 11.93 2.00 7.31
CA ILE A 12 11.70 1.53 5.95
C ILE A 12 11.57 2.76 5.05
N HIS A 13 12.47 2.87 4.08
CA HIS A 13 12.45 3.89 3.04
C HIS A 13 12.09 3.27 1.69
N ILE A 14 11.29 3.99 0.91
CA ILE A 14 10.83 3.58 -0.41
C ILE A 14 11.23 4.65 -1.42
N THR A 15 11.82 4.21 -2.52
CA THR A 15 12.13 5.09 -3.66
C THR A 15 11.47 4.57 -4.93
N LEU A 16 10.80 5.47 -5.65
CA LEU A 16 10.30 5.29 -7.01
C LEU A 16 11.04 6.23 -7.97
N PRO A 17 11.19 5.87 -9.26
CA PRO A 17 11.81 6.74 -10.25
C PRO A 17 11.05 8.06 -10.44
N GLN A 18 9.73 8.03 -10.28
CA GLN A 18 8.83 9.18 -10.36
C GLN A 18 7.52 8.90 -9.60
N GLN A 19 6.77 9.97 -9.32
CA GLN A 19 5.43 9.87 -8.73
C GLN A 19 4.46 9.23 -9.74
N PRO A 20 3.72 8.16 -9.38
CA PRO A 20 2.69 7.60 -10.26
C PRO A 20 1.59 8.62 -10.54
N PRO A 21 1.00 8.68 -11.74
CA PRO A 21 0.08 9.77 -12.12
C PRO A 21 -1.27 9.72 -11.40
N SER A 22 -1.67 8.57 -10.85
CA SER A 22 -2.94 8.40 -10.15
C SER A 22 -2.85 7.34 -9.05
N SER A 23 -3.75 7.45 -8.08
CA SER A 23 -3.92 6.49 -6.99
C SER A 23 -5.21 5.66 -7.12
N VAL A 24 -5.25 4.56 -6.38
CA VAL A 24 -6.39 3.64 -6.25
C VAL A 24 -6.90 3.66 -4.82
N LEU A 25 -8.17 4.02 -4.63
CA LEU A 25 -8.82 3.95 -3.32
C LEU A 25 -9.43 2.57 -3.11
N CYS A 26 -9.19 1.94 -1.97
CA CYS A 26 -9.78 0.65 -1.62
C CYS A 26 -10.65 0.77 -0.37
N HIS A 27 -11.93 0.47 -0.52
CA HIS A 27 -12.96 0.59 0.52
C HIS A 27 -13.32 -0.75 1.19
N CYS A 28 -12.59 -1.83 0.91
CA CYS A 28 -12.89 -3.12 1.53
C CYS A 28 -12.66 -3.06 3.05
N ASP A 29 -13.38 -3.90 3.79
CA ASP A 29 -13.37 -3.82 5.27
C ASP A 29 -11.98 -4.09 5.86
N ASN A 30 -11.16 -4.94 5.22
CA ASN A 30 -9.78 -5.17 5.63
C ASN A 30 -8.91 -3.92 5.46
N CYS A 31 -9.09 -3.17 4.37
CA CYS A 31 -8.40 -1.88 4.17
C CYS A 31 -8.88 -0.82 5.15
N LYS A 32 -10.16 -0.82 5.52
CA LYS A 32 -10.68 0.09 6.55
C LYS A 32 -10.12 -0.23 7.94
N ARG A 33 -10.09 -1.51 8.30
CA ARG A 33 -9.51 -2.01 9.56
C ARG A 33 -8.01 -1.75 9.70
N ALA A 34 -7.31 -1.42 8.61
CA ALA A 34 -5.93 -0.98 8.66
C ALA A 34 -5.75 0.45 9.21
N GLY A 35 -6.84 1.18 9.51
CA GLY A 35 -6.80 2.42 10.28
C GLY A 35 -7.38 3.66 9.61
N ALA A 36 -8.15 3.53 8.53
CA ALA A 36 -8.72 4.68 7.79
C ALA A 36 -10.08 4.34 7.15
N ALA A 37 -10.79 5.33 6.61
CA ALA A 37 -12.04 5.12 5.88
C ALA A 37 -11.85 4.35 4.55
N PHE A 38 -10.63 4.35 4.02
CA PHE A 38 -10.17 3.60 2.85
C PHE A 38 -8.64 3.57 2.83
N SER A 39 -8.07 2.68 2.03
CA SER A 39 -6.62 2.67 1.75
C SER A 39 -6.35 3.41 0.44
N VAL A 40 -5.36 4.30 0.42
CA VAL A 40 -4.86 4.95 -0.80
C VAL A 40 -3.61 4.21 -1.28
N ASN A 41 -3.59 3.80 -2.55
CA ASN A 41 -2.54 2.94 -3.08
C ASN A 41 -2.04 3.43 -4.44
N TYR A 42 -0.78 3.17 -4.72
CA TYR A 42 -0.25 3.14 -6.08
C TYR A 42 -0.19 1.70 -6.55
N PHE A 43 -0.73 1.43 -7.74
CA PHE A 43 -0.63 0.12 -8.38
C PHE A 43 0.49 0.16 -9.42
N ILE A 44 1.65 -0.39 -9.06
CA ILE A 44 2.90 -0.25 -9.82
C ILE A 44 3.57 -1.61 -10.07
N PRO A 45 4.44 -1.73 -11.08
CA PRO A 45 5.38 -2.84 -11.16
C PRO A 45 6.27 -2.87 -9.93
N GLU A 46 6.43 -4.04 -9.33
CA GLU A 46 7.25 -4.19 -8.13
C GLU A 46 8.71 -3.81 -8.38
N ALA A 47 9.21 -4.11 -9.58
CA ALA A 47 10.58 -3.81 -10.00
C ALA A 47 10.89 -2.30 -10.08
N GLU A 48 9.88 -1.43 -10.11
CA GLU A 48 10.10 0.03 -10.07
C GLU A 48 10.30 0.57 -8.65
N MET A 49 10.06 -0.26 -7.63
CA MET A 49 10.19 0.10 -6.23
C MET A 49 11.51 -0.39 -5.65
N THR A 50 12.31 0.55 -5.13
CA THR A 50 13.45 0.22 -4.27
C THR A 50 13.05 0.37 -2.81
N ILE A 51 13.39 -0.62 -1.99
CA ILE A 51 13.12 -0.60 -0.54
C ILE A 51 14.45 -0.71 0.21
N GLU A 52 14.66 0.19 1.15
CA GLU A 52 15.73 0.12 2.15
C GLU A 52 15.10 -0.16 3.53
N ASP A 53 15.45 -1.28 4.15
CA ASP A 53 15.02 -1.69 5.50
C ASP A 53 16.22 -2.24 6.29
N PRO A 54 17.20 -1.39 6.64
CA PRO A 54 18.44 -1.82 7.30
C PRO A 54 18.18 -2.48 8.66
N SER A 55 17.08 -2.13 9.32
CA SER A 55 16.67 -2.70 10.61
C SER A 55 15.84 -3.98 10.49
N SER A 56 15.59 -4.48 9.27
CA SER A 56 14.82 -5.72 9.02
C SER A 56 13.45 -5.75 9.72
N THR A 57 12.77 -4.61 9.71
CA THR A 57 11.49 -4.38 10.42
C THR A 57 10.28 -4.75 9.58
N MET A 58 10.45 -5.02 8.29
CA MET A 58 9.36 -5.47 7.44
C MET A 58 8.89 -6.86 7.83
N LYS A 59 7.59 -6.99 8.09
CA LYS A 59 6.90 -8.27 8.31
C LYS A 59 5.75 -8.43 7.34
N ILE A 60 5.33 -9.68 7.17
CA ILE A 60 4.28 -10.08 6.25
C ILE A 60 3.13 -10.67 7.06
N PHE A 61 1.92 -10.19 6.80
CA PHE A 61 0.69 -10.81 7.25
C PHE A 61 -0.06 -11.38 6.04
N ASN A 62 -0.30 -12.69 6.05
CA ASN A 62 -1.07 -13.39 5.01
C ASN A 62 -2.57 -13.26 5.32
N ASP A 63 -3.21 -12.26 4.75
CA ASP A 63 -4.62 -11.99 4.94
C ASP A 63 -5.46 -12.88 4.01
N SER A 64 -5.94 -14.00 4.53
CA SER A 64 -6.78 -14.96 3.79
C SER A 64 -8.27 -14.62 3.82
N LYS A 65 -8.71 -13.77 4.74
CA LYS A 65 -10.13 -13.42 4.93
C LYS A 65 -10.46 -12.12 4.19
N THR A 66 -10.28 -12.11 2.87
CA THR A 66 -10.51 -10.93 2.04
C THR A 66 -11.79 -11.00 1.24
N ALA A 67 -12.38 -9.83 0.96
CA ALA A 67 -13.55 -9.72 0.08
C ALA A 67 -13.28 -10.20 -1.36
N SER A 68 -12.02 -10.34 -1.76
CA SER A 68 -11.63 -10.83 -3.09
C SER A 68 -11.59 -12.36 -3.19
N GLY A 69 -11.65 -13.07 -2.06
CA GLY A 69 -11.44 -14.52 -1.97
C GLY A 69 -9.97 -14.97 -2.06
N ASN A 70 -9.03 -14.06 -2.31
CA ASN A 70 -7.60 -14.38 -2.41
C ASN A 70 -6.89 -14.07 -1.11
N THR A 71 -5.83 -14.82 -0.81
CA THR A 71 -4.86 -14.44 0.22
C THR A 71 -4.03 -13.27 -0.30
N ILE A 72 -4.01 -12.18 0.47
CA ILE A 72 -3.25 -10.96 0.18
C ILE A 72 -2.08 -10.91 1.14
N GLU A 73 -0.86 -10.84 0.61
CA GLU A 73 0.34 -10.62 1.42
C GLU A 73 0.42 -9.14 1.76
N ARG A 74 0.29 -8.81 3.04
CA ARG A 74 0.36 -7.43 3.53
C ARG A 74 1.72 -7.21 4.17
N HIS A 75 2.54 -6.35 3.56
CA HIS A 75 3.84 -5.96 4.08
C HIS A 75 3.68 -4.72 4.95
N PHE A 76 4.21 -4.76 6.18
CA PHE A 76 4.11 -3.67 7.15
C PHE A 76 5.38 -3.54 7.99
N CYS A 77 5.62 -2.35 8.54
CA CYS A 77 6.69 -2.13 9.50
C CYS A 77 6.26 -2.64 10.89
N SER A 78 6.96 -3.61 11.45
CA SER A 78 6.66 -4.13 12.79
C SER A 78 6.98 -3.17 13.94
N THR A 79 7.73 -2.09 13.67
CA THR A 79 8.08 -1.09 14.68
C THR A 79 6.97 -0.06 14.88
N CYS A 80 6.40 0.47 13.79
CA CYS A 80 5.40 1.54 13.86
C CYS A 80 4.01 1.15 13.32
N GLY A 81 3.86 -0.06 12.76
CA GLY A 81 2.59 -0.54 12.21
C GLY A 81 2.23 0.02 10.82
N SER A 82 3.00 0.94 10.25
CA SER A 82 2.72 1.47 8.90
C SER A 82 2.65 0.33 7.87
N ALA A 83 1.54 0.29 7.13
CA ALA A 83 1.43 -0.57 5.95
C ALA A 83 2.34 -0.05 4.85
N ILE A 84 3.12 -0.94 4.21
CA ILE A 84 4.08 -0.58 3.17
C ILE A 84 3.51 -0.89 1.79
N TYR A 85 3.25 -2.15 1.48
CA TYR A 85 2.60 -2.54 0.23
C TYR A 85 1.81 -3.84 0.41
N SER A 86 1.07 -4.24 -0.62
CA SER A 86 0.38 -5.52 -0.64
C SER A 86 0.56 -6.23 -1.98
N ARG A 87 0.76 -7.54 -1.94
CA ARG A 87 0.78 -8.41 -3.13
C ARG A 87 -0.50 -9.24 -3.21
N THR A 88 -0.93 -9.50 -4.44
CA THR A 88 -2.07 -10.37 -4.73
C THR A 88 -1.70 -11.34 -5.84
N PRO A 89 -2.12 -12.62 -5.75
CA PRO A 89 -1.89 -13.58 -6.83
C PRO A 89 -2.59 -13.18 -8.15
N LYS A 90 -3.58 -12.28 -8.11
CA LYS A 90 -4.28 -11.77 -9.29
C LYS A 90 -3.47 -10.78 -10.14
N ALA A 91 -2.36 -10.25 -9.61
CA ALA A 91 -1.51 -9.31 -10.32
C ALA A 91 -0.02 -9.63 -10.07
N PRO A 92 0.50 -10.75 -10.61
CA PRO A 92 1.91 -11.11 -10.45
C PRO A 92 2.85 -10.01 -10.96
N GLY A 93 3.92 -9.75 -10.21
CA GLY A 93 4.91 -8.72 -10.54
C GLY A 93 4.46 -7.27 -10.31
N LYS A 94 3.26 -7.05 -9.77
CA LYS A 94 2.75 -5.73 -9.39
C LYS A 94 2.35 -5.69 -7.92
N VAL A 95 2.40 -4.51 -7.32
CA VAL A 95 2.06 -4.28 -5.92
C VAL A 95 1.09 -3.13 -5.76
N PHE A 96 0.31 -3.18 -4.67
CA PHE A 96 -0.40 -2.03 -4.14
C PHE A 96 0.47 -1.36 -3.07
N LEU A 97 1.35 -0.46 -3.50
CA LEU A 97 2.19 0.36 -2.61
C LEU A 97 1.31 1.39 -1.90
N LYS A 98 1.47 1.57 -0.59
CA LYS A 98 0.72 2.58 0.16
C LYS A 98 1.20 3.97 -0.22
N ALA A 99 0.32 4.73 -0.87
CA ALA A 99 0.63 6.07 -1.33
C ALA A 99 0.86 7.03 -0.14
N THR A 100 0.24 6.75 0.99
CA THR A 100 0.36 7.54 2.23
C THR A 100 1.71 7.43 2.94
N LEU A 101 2.67 6.68 2.38
CA LEU A 101 4.08 6.73 2.81
C LEU A 101 4.82 7.96 2.27
N PHE A 102 4.22 8.68 1.33
CA PHE A 102 4.80 9.83 0.66
C PHE A 102 4.01 11.09 1.04
N ASN A 103 4.67 12.25 1.01
CA ASN A 103 4.06 13.51 1.44
C ASN A 103 3.04 14.06 0.43
N ASP A 104 3.29 13.88 -0.88
CA ASP A 104 2.44 14.41 -1.95
C ASP A 104 1.78 13.26 -2.71
N VAL A 105 0.49 13.03 -2.50
CA VAL A 105 -0.22 11.90 -3.12
C VAL A 105 -1.02 12.33 -4.35
N SER A 106 -0.89 11.56 -5.42
CA SER A 106 -1.59 11.80 -6.68
C SER A 106 -3.10 11.59 -6.53
N PRO A 107 -3.92 12.32 -7.30
CA PRO A 107 -5.38 12.18 -7.23
C PRO A 107 -5.82 10.73 -7.51
N SER A 108 -6.97 10.35 -6.97
CA SER A 108 -7.56 9.06 -7.28
C SER A 108 -7.96 9.01 -8.75
N GLY A 109 -7.51 7.97 -9.45
CA GLY A 109 -7.97 7.63 -10.80
C GLY A 109 -9.01 6.49 -10.80
N SER A 110 -9.16 5.77 -9.69
CA SER A 110 -10.11 4.67 -9.56
C SER A 110 -10.39 4.31 -8.10
N GLU A 111 -11.55 3.69 -7.87
CA GLU A 111 -11.97 3.16 -6.59
C GLU A 111 -12.36 1.68 -6.73
N VAL A 112 -11.93 0.85 -5.78
CA VAL A 112 -12.31 -0.57 -5.70
C VAL A 112 -13.13 -0.84 -4.44
N PHE A 113 -14.09 -1.75 -4.56
CA PHE A 113 -15.12 -2.00 -3.54
C PHE A 113 -15.91 -0.74 -3.18
N ALA A 114 -16.16 0.15 -4.15
CA ALA A 114 -16.84 1.44 -3.94
C ALA A 114 -18.23 1.32 -3.27
N SER A 115 -18.92 0.18 -3.43
CA SER A 115 -20.17 -0.12 -2.71
C SER A 115 -20.02 -0.20 -1.18
N LYS A 116 -18.79 -0.25 -0.66
CA LYS A 116 -18.45 -0.26 0.77
C LYS A 116 -17.87 1.07 1.27
N ARG A 117 -17.92 2.12 0.44
CA ARG A 117 -17.47 3.47 0.80
C ARG A 117 -18.27 3.98 1.99
N LEU A 118 -17.59 4.63 2.93
CA LEU A 118 -18.24 5.28 4.07
C LEU A 118 -18.71 6.68 3.65
N GLU A 119 -19.91 7.06 4.10
CA GLU A 119 -20.44 8.41 3.99
C GLU A 119 -20.11 9.13 5.31
N LEU A 120 -18.97 9.83 5.34
CA LEU A 120 -18.48 10.61 6.47
C LEU A 120 -18.42 12.09 6.10
#